data_AF-A0A3N5KHT4-F1
#
_entry.id   AF-A0A3N5KHT4-F1
#
_cell.length_a   1.000
_cell.length_b   1.000
_cell.length_c   1.000
_cell.angle_alpha   90.00
_cell.angle_beta   90.00
_cell.angle_gamma   90.00
#
_symmetry.space_group_name_H-M   'P 1'
#
loop_
_entity.id
_entity.type
_entity.pdbx_description
1 polymer ?
#
loop_
_entity_poly.entity_id
_entity_poly.type
_entity_poly.pdbx_seq_one_letter_code
_entity_poly.pdbx_strand_id
1 'polypeptide(L)'
;MSHPASPAARPWLLATLAASALLPLPLVACSSSPARVDVFDRAQETALETYRHRGRDYVVGTPGNEYAIRIRNCSGRRILAVVSVDGVNVVTGETAAPDQSGYVIEPYGYVNVQGWRKDLERTAAFYFSDPSDAYATRTGRPDDLGVIGVAVFRERELPPRTYPFESKVANAPPAAPESAAGATAQRGAAESAAADAALPSLGTGHGRREWSPAQRVEFERAGSRPDQRVVIRYDRRETLAALGVLPRPSWRGRDPDPFPGTLGFVPDP
;
A
#
# COMPACT_ATOMS: atom_id res chain seq x y z
N MET A 1 33.04 87.26 8.24
CA MET A 1 34.17 86.35 7.92
C MET A 1 33.59 84.96 7.84
N SER A 2 33.78 84.26 6.72
CA SER A 2 32.89 83.17 6.28
C SER A 2 33.41 81.77 6.64
N HIS A 3 32.51 80.80 6.75
CA HIS A 3 32.81 79.39 7.09
C HIS A 3 33.74 78.69 6.08
N PRO A 4 34.55 77.73 6.53
CA PRO A 4 35.15 76.69 5.68
C PRO A 4 34.52 75.29 5.85
N ALA A 5 34.59 74.52 4.76
CA ALA A 5 34.63 73.05 4.67
C ALA A 5 33.38 72.18 5.00
N SER A 6 32.80 71.60 3.94
CA SER A 6 32.08 70.31 3.89
C SER A 6 33.12 69.14 3.70
N PRO A 7 32.77 67.84 3.46
CA PRO A 7 31.46 67.22 3.22
C PRO A 7 31.20 65.79 3.78
N ALA A 8 29.99 65.29 3.49
CA ALA A 8 29.62 63.89 3.19
C ALA A 8 29.78 62.79 4.26
N ALA A 9 28.63 62.34 4.80
CA ALA A 9 28.41 60.97 5.23
C ALA A 9 27.42 60.27 4.28
N ARG A 10 27.87 59.22 3.58
CA ARG A 10 27.01 58.33 2.78
C ARG A 10 26.74 57.05 3.57
N PRO A 11 25.50 56.77 4.02
CA PRO A 11 25.21 55.48 4.64
C PRO A 11 25.20 54.39 3.57
N TRP A 12 26.07 53.38 3.71
CA TRP A 12 26.01 52.17 2.90
C TRP A 12 24.86 51.29 3.37
N LEU A 13 23.77 51.27 2.60
CA LEU A 13 22.71 50.27 2.75
C LEU A 13 23.23 48.92 2.24
N LEU A 14 23.68 48.06 3.15
CA LEU A 14 23.97 46.66 2.85
C LEU A 14 22.66 45.90 2.62
N ALA A 15 22.25 45.82 1.35
CA ALA A 15 21.13 44.97 0.92
C ALA A 15 21.52 43.49 0.98
N THR A 16 21.29 42.84 2.11
CA THR A 16 21.43 41.38 2.25
C THR A 16 20.33 40.67 1.47
N LEU A 17 20.63 40.20 0.24
CA LEU A 17 19.77 39.26 -0.46
C LEU A 17 19.74 37.92 0.29
N ALA A 18 18.66 37.67 1.01
CA ALA A 18 18.35 36.34 1.52
C ALA A 18 17.91 35.44 0.35
N ALA A 19 18.86 34.66 -0.19
CA ALA A 19 18.56 33.64 -1.18
C ALA A 19 17.87 32.44 -0.52
N SER A 20 16.55 32.50 -0.40
CA SER A 20 15.72 31.40 0.11
C SER A 20 15.88 30.16 -0.76
N ALA A 21 16.62 29.17 -0.26
CA ALA A 21 16.75 27.87 -0.91
C ALA A 21 15.41 27.13 -0.87
N LEU A 22 14.68 27.16 -1.98
CA LEU A 22 13.52 26.31 -2.23
C LEU A 22 13.97 24.85 -2.31
N LEU A 23 13.96 24.16 -1.16
CA LEU A 23 14.14 22.71 -1.10
C LEU A 23 13.02 22.04 -1.92
N PRO A 24 13.35 21.28 -2.98
CA PRO A 24 12.32 20.58 -3.74
C PRO A 24 11.73 19.47 -2.86
N LEU A 25 10.47 19.63 -2.48
CA LEU A 25 9.67 18.55 -1.90
C LEU A 25 9.75 17.34 -2.84
N PRO A 26 10.12 16.14 -2.37
CA PRO A 26 10.12 14.95 -3.20
C PRO A 26 8.67 14.59 -3.54
N LEU A 27 8.19 15.08 -4.68
CA LEU A 27 7.05 14.51 -5.36
C LEU A 27 7.42 13.07 -5.71
N VAL A 28 7.06 12.13 -4.82
CA VAL A 28 7.34 10.70 -4.99
C VAL A 28 6.55 10.21 -6.20
N ALA A 29 7.15 10.37 -7.38
CA ALA A 29 6.47 10.19 -8.65
C ALA A 29 5.84 8.80 -8.73
N CYS A 30 4.66 8.72 -9.31
CA CYS A 30 4.14 7.44 -9.77
C CYS A 30 5.11 6.89 -10.82
N SER A 31 5.60 5.67 -10.61
CA SER A 31 6.34 4.94 -11.63
C SER A 31 5.38 4.54 -12.76
N SER A 32 5.85 3.77 -13.75
CA SER A 32 5.02 3.16 -14.81
C SER A 32 3.97 2.15 -14.32
N SER A 33 3.69 2.12 -13.01
CA SER A 33 2.78 1.21 -12.33
C SER A 33 1.37 1.84 -12.21
N PRO A 34 0.28 1.10 -12.43
CA PRO A 34 -1.07 1.66 -12.33
C PRO A 34 -1.46 2.07 -10.90
N ALA A 35 -0.83 1.51 -9.85
CA ALA A 35 -1.01 1.94 -8.47
C ALA A 35 0.29 1.91 -7.64
N ARG A 36 0.33 2.72 -6.58
CA ARG A 36 1.22 2.54 -5.43
C ARG A 36 0.44 1.95 -4.25
N VAL A 37 1.07 1.06 -3.49
CA VAL A 37 0.53 0.48 -2.27
C VAL A 37 1.54 0.72 -1.15
N ASP A 38 1.09 1.32 -0.07
CA ASP A 38 1.89 1.66 1.12
C ASP A 38 1.15 1.13 2.37
N VAL A 39 1.86 0.63 3.38
CA VAL A 39 1.26 0.23 4.67
C VAL A 39 1.53 1.32 5.69
N PHE A 40 0.50 1.80 6.38
CA PHE A 40 0.57 2.84 7.40
C PHE A 40 0.34 2.27 8.79
N ASP A 41 1.24 2.59 9.72
CA ASP A 41 0.96 2.47 11.16
C ASP A 41 0.03 3.61 11.57
N ARG A 42 -1.13 3.29 12.14
CA ARG A 42 -2.15 4.28 12.50
C ARG A 42 -1.90 4.93 13.85
N ALA A 43 -1.12 4.31 14.73
CA ALA A 43 -0.72 4.92 15.99
C ALA A 43 0.42 5.93 15.81
N GLN A 44 1.26 5.74 14.79
CA GLN A 44 2.37 6.64 14.42
C GLN A 44 2.05 7.57 13.24
N GLU A 45 0.88 7.44 12.62
CA GLU A 45 0.42 8.16 11.42
C GLU A 45 1.40 8.14 10.22
N THR A 46 2.31 7.17 10.17
CA THR A 46 3.42 7.10 9.21
C THR A 46 3.36 5.87 8.32
N ALA A 47 3.93 5.98 7.12
CA ALA A 47 4.15 4.83 6.26
C ALA A 47 5.31 3.98 6.81
N LEU A 48 5.12 2.66 6.86
CA LEU A 48 6.16 1.71 7.21
C LEU A 48 7.25 1.68 6.13
N GLU A 49 8.51 1.64 6.55
CA GLU A 49 9.63 1.43 5.63
C GLU A 49 9.51 0.03 4.97
N THR A 50 9.64 0.01 3.64
CA THR A 50 9.58 -1.24 2.86
C THR A 50 11.00 -1.74 2.54
N TYR A 51 11.35 -2.88 3.12
CA TYR A 51 12.63 -3.55 2.93
C TYR A 51 12.53 -4.57 1.79
N ARG A 52 13.33 -4.39 0.74
CA ARG A 52 13.43 -5.33 -0.38
C ARG A 52 14.50 -6.39 -0.10
N HIS A 53 14.10 -7.65 0.07
CA HIS A 53 15.01 -8.77 0.26
C HIS A 53 14.63 -9.96 -0.64
N ARG A 54 15.60 -10.52 -1.38
CA ARG A 54 15.42 -11.66 -2.30
C ARG A 54 14.21 -11.51 -3.25
N GLY A 55 14.03 -10.30 -3.81
CA GLY A 55 12.94 -9.99 -4.74
C GLY A 55 11.54 -9.86 -4.11
N ARG A 56 11.43 -9.90 -2.77
CA ARG A 56 10.18 -9.74 -2.01
C ARG A 56 10.21 -8.44 -1.19
N ASP A 57 9.05 -7.80 -1.06
CA ASP A 57 8.87 -6.65 -0.18
C ASP A 57 8.45 -7.09 1.22
N TYR A 58 9.02 -6.44 2.23
CA TYR A 58 8.77 -6.67 3.65
C TYR A 58 8.55 -5.34 4.39
N VAL A 59 7.65 -5.31 5.36
CA VAL A 59 7.48 -4.21 6.32
C VAL A 59 7.56 -4.72 7.75
N VAL A 60 8.10 -3.91 8.68
CA VAL A 60 8.17 -4.27 10.10
C VAL A 60 6.82 -3.99 10.76
N GLY A 61 6.21 -5.03 11.33
CA GLY A 61 4.99 -4.94 12.11
C GLY A 61 5.24 -4.91 13.61
N THR A 62 4.52 -4.06 14.32
CA THR A 62 4.42 -4.05 15.79
C THR A 62 3.12 -4.77 16.19
N PRO A 63 3.17 -5.85 16.99
CA PRO A 63 1.97 -6.50 17.51
C PRO A 63 1.09 -5.52 18.30
N GLY A 64 -0.23 -5.61 18.14
CA GLY A 64 -1.23 -4.78 18.81
C GLY A 64 -1.52 -3.43 18.15
N ASN A 65 -0.65 -2.92 17.27
CA ASN A 65 -0.91 -1.67 16.54
C ASN A 65 -2.00 -1.87 15.47
N GLU A 66 -2.81 -0.83 15.23
CA GLU A 66 -3.76 -0.79 14.11
C GLU A 66 -3.08 -0.29 12.84
N TYR A 67 -3.39 -0.91 11.69
CA TYR A 67 -2.75 -0.60 10.40
C TYR A 67 -3.77 -0.20 9.32
N ALA A 68 -3.30 0.54 8.31
CA ALA A 68 -4.07 0.85 7.10
C ALA A 68 -3.25 0.57 5.84
N ILE A 69 -3.87 -0.06 4.84
CA ILE A 69 -3.28 -0.23 3.51
C ILE A 69 -3.74 0.94 2.65
N ARG A 70 -2.82 1.85 2.32
CA ARG A 70 -3.08 2.96 1.39
C ARG A 70 -2.82 2.49 -0.03
N ILE A 71 -3.82 2.63 -0.89
CA ILE A 71 -3.69 2.34 -2.32
C ILE A 71 -3.96 3.62 -3.08
N ARG A 72 -2.95 4.11 -3.81
CA ARG A 72 -3.04 5.30 -4.63
C ARG A 72 -3.08 4.92 -6.10
N ASN A 73 -4.13 5.36 -6.80
CA ASN A 73 -4.21 5.28 -8.24
C ASN A 73 -3.16 6.22 -8.85
N CYS A 74 -2.33 5.68 -9.75
CA CYS A 74 -1.27 6.40 -10.44
C CYS A 74 -1.64 6.76 -11.89
N SER A 75 -2.85 6.43 -12.32
CA SER A 75 -3.33 6.57 -13.69
C SER A 75 -4.48 7.57 -13.82
N GLY A 76 -4.67 8.08 -15.05
CA GLY A 76 -5.80 8.93 -15.43
C GLY A 76 -7.11 8.18 -15.70
N ARG A 77 -7.26 6.94 -15.22
CA ARG A 77 -8.44 6.08 -15.41
C ARG A 77 -8.82 5.45 -14.07
N ARG A 78 -10.06 4.94 -13.92
CA ARG A 78 -10.42 4.17 -12.73
C ARG A 78 -9.62 2.86 -12.69
N ILE A 79 -9.27 2.44 -11.49
CA ILE A 79 -8.68 1.12 -11.23
C ILE A 79 -9.52 0.35 -10.21
N LEU A 80 -9.52 -0.97 -10.30
CA LEU A 80 -10.06 -1.87 -9.29
C LEU A 80 -8.90 -2.53 -8.54
N ALA A 81 -8.86 -2.36 -7.23
CA ALA A 81 -7.92 -3.01 -6.33
C ALA A 81 -8.63 -4.09 -5.51
N VAL A 82 -8.36 -5.35 -5.83
CA VAL A 82 -8.76 -6.50 -5.02
C VAL A 82 -7.68 -6.71 -3.96
N VAL A 83 -8.06 -6.59 -2.69
CA VAL A 83 -7.12 -6.53 -1.56
C VAL A 83 -7.35 -7.71 -0.64
N SER A 84 -6.25 -8.34 -0.20
CA SER A 84 -6.26 -9.43 0.75
C SER A 84 -5.25 -9.23 1.87
N VAL A 85 -5.58 -9.74 3.05
CA VAL A 85 -4.71 -9.80 4.23
C VAL A 85 -4.83 -11.21 4.79
N ASP A 86 -3.70 -11.89 5.00
CA ASP A 86 -3.61 -13.30 5.41
C ASP A 86 -4.52 -14.25 4.61
N GLY A 87 -4.49 -14.13 3.28
CA GLY A 87 -5.32 -14.96 2.39
C GLY A 87 -6.82 -14.65 2.43
N VAL A 88 -7.26 -13.60 3.13
CA VAL A 88 -8.67 -13.20 3.27
C VAL A 88 -8.96 -11.91 2.52
N ASN A 89 -9.99 -11.90 1.67
CA ASN A 89 -10.44 -10.72 0.95
C ASN A 89 -11.01 -9.69 1.95
N VAL A 90 -10.52 -8.45 1.91
CA VAL A 90 -10.90 -7.40 2.89
C VAL A 90 -12.33 -6.89 2.69
N VAL A 91 -12.95 -7.13 1.54
CA VAL A 91 -14.31 -6.70 1.21
C VAL A 91 -15.34 -7.80 1.48
N THR A 92 -15.05 -9.05 1.11
CA THR A 92 -16.00 -10.17 1.27
C THR A 92 -15.78 -11.00 2.54
N GLY A 93 -14.57 -11.02 3.09
CA GLY A 93 -14.18 -11.92 4.20
C GLY A 93 -13.94 -13.38 3.77
N GLU A 94 -14.01 -13.68 2.47
CA GLU A 94 -13.78 -15.01 1.91
C GLU A 94 -12.29 -15.28 1.67
N THR A 95 -11.93 -16.51 1.26
CA THR A 95 -10.61 -16.78 0.68
C THR A 95 -10.36 -15.86 -0.51
N ALA A 96 -9.19 -15.22 -0.56
CA ALA A 96 -8.87 -14.23 -1.56
C ALA A 96 -8.57 -14.85 -2.94
N ALA A 97 -9.28 -14.37 -3.96
CA ALA A 97 -9.01 -14.67 -5.36
C ALA A 97 -9.06 -13.37 -6.21
N PRO A 98 -8.21 -13.21 -7.25
CA PRO A 98 -8.09 -11.93 -7.97
C PRO A 98 -9.35 -11.49 -8.74
N ASP A 99 -10.27 -12.41 -9.02
CA ASP A 99 -11.53 -12.21 -9.72
C ASP A 99 -12.68 -11.71 -8.82
N GLN A 100 -12.51 -11.76 -7.50
CA GLN A 100 -13.47 -11.21 -6.52
C GLN A 100 -13.57 -9.68 -6.55
N SER A 101 -14.62 -9.17 -5.88
CA SER A 101 -14.83 -7.75 -5.58
C SER A 101 -13.66 -7.10 -4.84
N GLY A 102 -13.51 -5.78 -5.05
CA GLY A 102 -12.48 -4.95 -4.44
C GLY A 102 -12.91 -3.47 -4.41
N TYR A 103 -11.96 -2.57 -4.18
CA TYR A 103 -12.19 -1.12 -4.19
C TYR A 103 -11.96 -0.53 -5.58
N VAL A 104 -12.95 0.20 -6.09
CA VAL A 104 -12.76 1.06 -7.27
C VAL A 104 -12.18 2.39 -6.79
N ILE A 105 -11.09 2.83 -7.41
CA ILE A 105 -10.35 4.04 -7.07
C ILE A 105 -10.35 4.96 -8.29
N GLU A 106 -10.89 6.16 -8.12
CA GLU A 106 -10.98 7.19 -9.16
C GLU A 106 -9.58 7.66 -9.65
N PRO A 107 -9.48 8.27 -10.85
CA PRO A 107 -8.21 8.76 -11.41
C PRO A 107 -7.42 9.60 -10.42
N TYR A 108 -6.14 9.25 -10.23
CA TYR A 108 -5.21 9.88 -9.27
C TYR A 108 -5.62 9.88 -7.78
N GLY A 109 -6.78 9.31 -7.45
CA GLY A 109 -7.30 9.20 -6.09
C GLY A 109 -6.58 8.14 -5.24
N TYR A 110 -7.03 7.98 -3.99
CA TYR A 110 -6.53 6.94 -3.10
C TYR A 110 -7.63 6.43 -2.18
N VAL A 111 -7.41 5.25 -1.60
CA VAL A 111 -8.22 4.68 -0.52
C VAL A 111 -7.31 4.24 0.62
N ASN A 112 -7.75 4.44 1.87
CA ASN A 112 -7.14 3.87 3.07
C ASN A 112 -8.01 2.68 3.52
N VAL A 113 -7.60 1.46 3.20
CA VAL A 113 -8.25 0.25 3.71
C VAL A 113 -7.78 0.05 5.15
N GLN A 114 -8.64 0.39 6.11
CA GLN A 114 -8.32 0.38 7.55
C GLN A 114 -8.67 -0.95 8.24
N GLY A 115 -9.39 -1.83 7.56
CA GLY A 115 -9.88 -3.09 8.11
C GLY A 115 -10.77 -3.86 7.15
N TRP A 116 -11.27 -5.03 7.57
CA TRP A 116 -12.25 -5.81 6.80
C TRP A 116 -13.62 -5.14 6.85
N ARG A 117 -14.29 -5.03 5.70
CA ARG A 117 -15.67 -4.52 5.59
C ARG A 117 -16.62 -5.38 6.42
N LYS A 118 -17.57 -4.74 7.10
CA LYS A 118 -18.68 -5.40 7.81
C LYS A 118 -20.03 -5.16 7.14
N ASP A 119 -20.21 -3.96 6.60
CA ASP A 119 -21.36 -3.48 5.84
C ASP A 119 -20.85 -2.37 4.88
N LEU A 120 -21.71 -1.56 4.24
CA LEU A 120 -21.28 -0.45 3.37
C LEU A 120 -20.81 0.80 4.11
N GLU A 121 -21.08 0.90 5.41
CA GLU A 121 -20.77 2.03 6.29
C GLU A 121 -19.52 1.80 7.15
N ARG A 122 -19.18 0.55 7.47
CA ARG A 122 -18.22 0.18 8.52
C ARG A 122 -17.15 -0.83 8.07
N THR A 123 -16.03 -0.78 8.77
CA THR A 123 -14.95 -1.78 8.75
C THR A 123 -14.65 -2.25 10.17
N ALA A 124 -13.94 -3.37 10.33
CA ALA A 124 -13.33 -3.81 11.58
C ALA A 124 -11.81 -3.77 11.41
N ALA A 125 -11.11 -2.98 12.23
CA ALA A 125 -9.72 -2.60 11.98
C ALA A 125 -8.75 -3.78 11.84
N PHE A 126 -7.70 -3.64 11.01
CA PHE A 126 -6.56 -4.56 11.04
C PHE A 126 -5.70 -4.25 12.27
N TYR A 127 -5.41 -5.25 13.10
CA TYR A 127 -4.23 -5.22 13.97
C TYR A 127 -3.35 -6.43 13.72
N PHE A 128 -2.05 -6.28 13.91
CA PHE A 128 -1.13 -7.40 13.89
C PHE A 128 -1.15 -8.16 15.23
N SER A 129 -1.20 -9.49 15.19
CA SER A 129 -1.29 -10.36 16.36
C SER A 129 -0.30 -11.52 16.27
N ASP A 130 -0.02 -12.14 17.42
CA ASP A 130 0.65 -13.45 17.42
C ASP A 130 -0.19 -14.47 16.61
N PRO A 131 0.43 -15.40 15.87
CA PRO A 131 -0.28 -16.40 15.06
C PRO A 131 -1.20 -17.32 15.87
N SER A 132 -0.98 -17.50 17.18
CA SER A 132 -1.92 -18.20 18.06
C SER A 132 -3.30 -17.52 18.13
N ASP A 133 -3.33 -16.19 18.01
CA ASP A 133 -4.55 -15.38 18.01
C ASP A 133 -5.03 -15.01 16.60
N ALA A 134 -4.25 -15.25 15.55
CA ALA A 134 -4.56 -14.77 14.19
C ALA A 134 -5.82 -15.40 13.57
N TYR A 135 -6.55 -14.62 12.78
CA TYR A 135 -7.80 -15.03 12.14
C TYR A 135 -7.61 -16.15 11.11
N ALA A 136 -6.50 -16.14 10.36
CA ALA A 136 -6.19 -17.16 9.37
C ALA A 136 -5.93 -18.54 10.01
N THR A 137 -5.28 -18.58 11.18
CA THR A 137 -5.11 -19.82 11.97
C THR A 137 -6.45 -20.44 12.36
N ARG A 138 -7.40 -19.60 12.83
CA ARG A 138 -8.77 -20.04 13.19
C ARG A 138 -9.61 -20.50 11.98
N THR A 139 -9.23 -20.09 10.77
CA THR A 139 -9.90 -20.46 9.51
C THR A 139 -9.12 -21.49 8.68
N GLY A 140 -8.05 -22.06 9.25
CA GLY A 140 -7.29 -23.18 8.69
C GLY A 140 -6.26 -22.83 7.61
N ARG A 141 -5.71 -21.61 7.61
CA ARG A 141 -4.81 -21.08 6.56
C ARG A 141 -3.48 -20.57 7.11
N PRO A 142 -2.60 -21.45 7.62
CA PRO A 142 -1.33 -21.03 8.21
C PRO A 142 -0.32 -20.46 7.17
N ASP A 143 -0.32 -20.98 5.94
CA ASP A 143 0.68 -20.63 4.92
C ASP A 143 0.52 -19.22 4.33
N ASP A 144 -0.65 -18.60 4.50
CA ASP A 144 -0.97 -17.24 4.02
C ASP A 144 -0.64 -16.14 5.05
N LEU A 145 -0.26 -16.50 6.28
CA LEU A 145 0.02 -15.56 7.38
C LEU A 145 1.17 -14.60 7.05
N GLY A 146 1.04 -13.35 7.49
CA GLY A 146 2.08 -12.33 7.30
C GLY A 146 2.10 -11.74 5.88
N VAL A 147 0.99 -11.82 5.13
CA VAL A 147 0.94 -11.40 3.72
C VAL A 147 -0.21 -10.46 3.41
N ILE A 148 0.12 -9.30 2.85
CA ILE A 148 -0.79 -8.36 2.19
C ILE A 148 -0.67 -8.54 0.68
N GLY A 149 -1.80 -8.82 0.02
CA GLY A 149 -1.92 -8.94 -1.43
C GLY A 149 -2.78 -7.82 -2.01
N VAL A 150 -2.34 -7.23 -3.12
CA VAL A 150 -3.17 -6.32 -3.93
C VAL A 150 -3.08 -6.70 -5.40
N ALA A 151 -4.21 -7.08 -5.99
CA ALA A 151 -4.35 -7.30 -7.42
C ALA A 151 -5.09 -6.11 -8.04
N VAL A 152 -4.41 -5.38 -8.93
CA VAL A 152 -4.89 -4.14 -9.55
C VAL A 152 -5.28 -4.43 -11.00
N PHE A 153 -6.45 -3.93 -11.40
CA PHE A 153 -6.99 -4.06 -12.74
C PHE A 153 -7.38 -2.69 -13.28
N ARG A 154 -7.08 -2.42 -14.55
CA ARG A 154 -7.59 -1.26 -15.28
C ARG A 154 -9.03 -1.48 -15.72
N GLU A 155 -9.78 -0.40 -15.84
CA GLU A 155 -11.12 -0.43 -16.41
C GLU A 155 -11.07 -0.68 -17.94
N ARG A 156 -12.03 -1.45 -18.46
CA ARG A 156 -12.19 -1.69 -19.90
C ARG A 156 -12.42 -0.36 -20.61
N GLU A 157 -11.66 -0.12 -21.66
CA GLU A 157 -11.91 1.01 -22.54
C GLU A 157 -13.20 0.77 -23.34
N LEU A 158 -14.25 1.50 -22.99
CA LEU A 158 -15.36 1.68 -23.91
C LEU A 158 -14.80 2.42 -25.13
N PRO A 159 -15.00 1.91 -26.36
CA PRO A 159 -14.62 2.65 -27.56
C PRO A 159 -15.32 4.02 -27.52
N PRO A 160 -14.65 5.10 -27.99
CA PRO A 160 -15.28 6.41 -28.03
C PRO A 160 -16.60 6.29 -28.78
N ARG A 161 -17.68 6.81 -28.19
CA ARG A 161 -18.99 6.80 -28.84
C ARG A 161 -18.85 7.61 -30.14
N THR A 162 -18.76 6.91 -31.26
CA THR A 162 -18.89 7.52 -32.58
C THR A 162 -20.30 8.05 -32.68
N TYR A 163 -20.49 9.35 -32.42
CA TYR A 163 -21.73 10.02 -32.72
C TYR A 163 -21.85 10.06 -34.25
N PRO A 164 -22.82 9.35 -34.86
CA PRO A 164 -23.09 9.55 -36.27
C PRO A 164 -23.55 10.99 -36.46
N PHE A 165 -22.87 11.74 -37.33
CA PHE A 165 -23.47 12.92 -37.93
C PHE A 165 -24.61 12.43 -38.83
N GLU A 166 -25.85 12.48 -38.33
CA GLU A 166 -27.02 12.01 -39.07
C GLU A 166 -27.35 12.91 -40.26
N SER A 167 -26.77 12.62 -41.43
CA SER A 167 -27.37 12.99 -42.71
C SER A 167 -28.59 12.10 -42.96
N LYS A 168 -29.79 12.61 -42.65
CA LYS A 168 -31.06 11.90 -42.88
C LYS A 168 -31.26 11.58 -44.37
N VAL A 169 -31.01 10.32 -44.74
CA VAL A 169 -31.62 9.68 -45.91
C VAL A 169 -32.19 8.35 -45.43
N ALA A 170 -33.52 8.23 -45.47
CA ALA A 170 -34.22 7.07 -44.96
C ALA A 170 -34.19 5.90 -45.96
N ASN A 171 -33.98 4.68 -45.46
CA ASN A 171 -34.49 3.47 -46.11
C ASN A 171 -34.72 2.37 -45.06
N ALA A 172 -35.83 1.64 -45.22
CA ALA A 172 -36.27 0.60 -44.27
C ALA A 172 -35.80 -0.81 -44.70
N PRO A 173 -35.70 -1.79 -43.78
CA PRO A 173 -34.97 -3.04 -43.99
C PRO A 173 -35.86 -4.26 -44.30
N PRO A 174 -35.29 -5.35 -44.87
CA PRO A 174 -35.80 -6.72 -44.75
C PRO A 174 -35.06 -7.53 -43.67
N ALA A 175 -35.61 -8.69 -43.30
CA ALA A 175 -35.37 -9.38 -42.03
C ALA A 175 -34.31 -10.51 -42.05
N ALA A 176 -34.01 -11.03 -40.85
CA ALA A 176 -33.05 -12.09 -40.55
C ALA A 176 -33.56 -13.53 -40.81
N PRO A 177 -32.71 -14.55 -40.62
CA PRO A 177 -33.06 -15.61 -39.65
C PRO A 177 -31.94 -16.01 -38.67
N GLU A 178 -32.31 -16.78 -37.65
CA GLU A 178 -31.51 -17.18 -36.49
C GLU A 178 -30.66 -18.45 -36.69
N SER A 179 -29.70 -18.71 -35.79
CA SER A 179 -29.33 -20.08 -35.41
C SER A 179 -28.67 -20.16 -34.02
N ALA A 180 -28.57 -21.37 -33.45
CA ALA A 180 -28.72 -21.59 -32.01
C ALA A 180 -27.49 -22.09 -31.21
N ALA A 181 -27.51 -21.76 -29.91
CA ALA A 181 -27.15 -22.55 -28.71
C ALA A 181 -25.80 -23.29 -28.55
N GLY A 182 -25.22 -23.23 -27.34
CA GLY A 182 -24.19 -24.18 -26.85
C GLY A 182 -23.56 -23.83 -25.48
N ALA A 183 -23.28 -24.85 -24.65
CA ALA A 183 -22.71 -24.76 -23.29
C ALA A 183 -21.82 -26.02 -23.01
N THR A 184 -21.17 -26.29 -21.87
CA THR A 184 -21.30 -25.83 -20.45
C THR A 184 -20.02 -26.16 -19.66
N ALA A 185 -19.79 -25.50 -18.50
CA ALA A 185 -18.98 -26.03 -17.36
C ALA A 185 -17.44 -26.21 -17.60
N GLN A 186 -16.53 -26.50 -16.65
CA GLN A 186 -16.55 -26.70 -15.18
C GLN A 186 -15.14 -26.40 -14.57
N ARG A 187 -15.10 -26.27 -13.24
CA ARG A 187 -13.98 -26.11 -12.25
C ARG A 187 -12.74 -27.03 -12.35
N GLY A 188 -11.65 -26.62 -11.66
CA GLY A 188 -10.58 -27.46 -11.08
C GLY A 188 -9.27 -26.68 -10.89
N ALA A 189 -8.86 -26.20 -9.71
CA ALA A 189 -8.40 -26.88 -8.48
C ALA A 189 -6.96 -27.43 -8.56
N ALA A 190 -6.03 -26.85 -7.79
CA ALA A 190 -4.83 -27.51 -7.23
C ALA A 190 -4.18 -26.61 -6.17
N GLU A 191 -3.89 -27.20 -5.01
CA GLU A 191 -3.28 -26.58 -3.83
C GLU A 191 -1.93 -27.28 -3.58
N SER A 192 -0.93 -26.58 -3.04
CA SER A 192 0.34 -27.21 -2.65
C SER A 192 1.00 -26.44 -1.51
N ALA A 193 0.80 -26.97 -0.31
CA ALA A 193 1.52 -26.59 0.90
C ALA A 193 2.88 -27.30 0.95
N ALA A 194 3.89 -26.60 1.46
CA ALA A 194 5.18 -27.18 1.85
C ALA A 194 5.71 -26.39 3.04
N ALA A 195 5.51 -26.92 4.25
CA ALA A 195 5.90 -26.27 5.49
C ALA A 195 7.37 -26.53 5.82
N ASP A 196 8.16 -25.47 5.86
CA ASP A 196 9.45 -25.43 6.57
C ASP A 196 9.19 -24.91 8.00
N ALA A 197 9.84 -25.50 9.01
CA ALA A 197 9.63 -25.14 10.41
C ALA A 197 10.26 -23.78 10.78
N ALA A 198 9.59 -22.69 10.39
CA ALA A 198 9.95 -21.32 10.73
C ALA A 198 9.48 -20.93 12.14
N LEU A 199 10.04 -19.83 12.66
CA LEU A 199 9.51 -19.15 13.84
C LEU A 199 8.05 -18.72 13.59
N PRO A 200 7.21 -18.60 14.63
CA PRO A 200 5.83 -18.12 14.47
C PRO A 200 5.81 -16.75 13.79
N SER A 201 5.22 -16.70 12.59
CA SER A 201 5.04 -15.49 11.77
C SER A 201 3.87 -14.68 12.27
N LEU A 202 4.01 -13.35 12.28
CA LEU A 202 2.92 -12.43 12.62
C LEU A 202 1.69 -12.65 11.71
N GLY A 203 0.48 -12.53 12.27
CA GLY A 203 -0.78 -12.56 11.54
C GLY A 203 -1.66 -11.36 11.88
N THR A 204 -2.93 -11.38 11.49
CA THR A 204 -3.90 -10.31 11.80
C THR A 204 -5.14 -10.78 12.54
N GLY A 205 -5.70 -9.88 13.35
CA GLY A 205 -6.96 -10.05 14.06
C GLY A 205 -7.94 -8.89 13.82
N HIS A 206 -9.22 -9.13 14.11
CA HIS A 206 -10.31 -8.17 13.92
C HIS A 206 -10.42 -7.17 15.07
N GLY A 207 -10.10 -5.91 14.82
CA GLY A 207 -10.22 -4.80 15.77
C GLY A 207 -11.64 -4.25 15.93
N ARG A 208 -11.71 -3.07 16.55
CA ARG A 208 -12.95 -2.30 16.75
C ARG A 208 -13.64 -1.96 15.42
N ARG A 209 -14.95 -1.72 15.48
CA ARG A 209 -15.73 -1.25 14.32
C ARG A 209 -15.51 0.24 14.11
N GLU A 210 -15.30 0.65 12.86
CA GLU A 210 -14.99 2.03 12.48
C GLU A 210 -15.85 2.49 11.31
N TRP A 211 -16.12 3.80 11.25
CA TRP A 211 -16.85 4.43 10.16
C TRP A 211 -15.96 4.58 8.92
N SER A 212 -16.40 4.02 7.81
CA SER A 212 -15.71 3.99 6.52
C SER A 212 -16.76 3.83 5.41
N PRO A 213 -17.49 4.90 5.04
CA PRO A 213 -18.58 4.80 4.08
C PRO A 213 -18.04 4.52 2.67
N ALA A 214 -18.69 3.60 1.96
CA ALA A 214 -18.48 3.42 0.53
C ALA A 214 -19.78 3.00 -0.16
N GLN A 215 -19.86 3.29 -1.46
CA GLN A 215 -20.99 2.92 -2.32
C GLN A 215 -20.60 1.77 -3.26
N ARG A 216 -21.59 1.02 -3.74
CA ARG A 216 -21.38 0.05 -4.82
C ARG A 216 -21.35 0.81 -6.15
N VAL A 217 -20.40 0.47 -7.00
CA VAL A 217 -20.28 1.00 -8.36
C VAL A 217 -20.01 -0.16 -9.33
N GLU A 218 -20.44 0.00 -10.57
CA GLU A 218 -20.05 -0.92 -11.64
C GLU A 218 -18.63 -0.61 -12.12
N PHE A 219 -17.89 -1.66 -12.42
CA PHE A 219 -16.54 -1.62 -12.97
C PHE A 219 -16.33 -2.86 -13.83
N GLU A 220 -15.94 -2.65 -15.07
CA GLU A 220 -15.61 -3.75 -15.98
C GLU A 220 -14.10 -3.81 -16.18
N ARG A 221 -13.50 -4.98 -15.93
CA ARG A 221 -12.03 -5.14 -16.03
C ARG A 221 -11.61 -5.16 -17.50
N ALA A 222 -10.50 -4.50 -17.82
CA ALA A 222 -9.90 -4.57 -19.16
C ALA A 222 -9.42 -5.99 -19.54
N GLY A 223 -9.14 -6.84 -18.55
CA GLY A 223 -8.77 -8.23 -18.74
C GLY A 223 -8.98 -9.09 -17.50
N SER A 224 -8.85 -10.41 -17.65
CA SER A 224 -9.03 -11.39 -16.57
C SER A 224 -7.81 -11.57 -15.66
N ARG A 225 -6.63 -11.08 -16.07
CA ARG A 225 -5.41 -11.07 -15.26
C ARG A 225 -5.15 -9.67 -14.69
N PRO A 226 -4.58 -9.53 -13.49
CA PRO A 226 -4.21 -8.23 -12.94
C PRO A 226 -3.16 -7.52 -13.82
N ASP A 227 -3.33 -6.23 -14.05
CA ASP A 227 -2.33 -5.34 -14.66
C ASP A 227 -1.10 -5.15 -13.74
N GLN A 228 -1.31 -5.29 -12.42
CA GLN A 228 -0.26 -5.26 -11.40
C GLN A 228 -0.67 -6.16 -10.23
N ARG A 229 0.30 -6.91 -9.69
CA ARG A 229 0.16 -7.63 -8.42
C ARG A 229 1.23 -7.15 -7.45
N VAL A 230 0.81 -6.62 -6.31
CA VAL A 230 1.70 -6.25 -5.19
C VAL A 230 1.56 -7.30 -4.09
N VAL A 231 2.68 -7.71 -3.51
CA VAL A 231 2.73 -8.64 -2.38
C VAL A 231 3.72 -8.10 -1.36
N ILE A 232 3.20 -7.59 -0.24
CA ILE A 232 3.99 -7.08 0.88
C ILE A 232 3.91 -8.11 2.00
N ARG A 233 5.05 -8.59 2.48
CA ARG A 233 5.12 -9.40 3.69
C ARG A 233 5.26 -8.52 4.92
N TYR A 234 4.71 -8.93 6.03
CA TYR A 234 4.90 -8.24 7.30
C TYR A 234 5.23 -9.27 8.39
N ASP A 235 6.14 -8.89 9.28
CA ASP A 235 6.49 -9.68 10.45
C ASP A 235 7.12 -8.76 11.51
N ARG A 236 7.27 -9.27 12.73
CA ARG A 236 7.97 -8.55 13.81
C ARG A 236 9.44 -8.31 13.45
N ARG A 237 10.01 -7.25 14.04
CA ARG A 237 11.36 -6.78 13.75
C ARG A 237 12.42 -7.88 13.95
N GLU A 238 12.24 -8.71 14.97
CA GLU A 238 13.16 -9.78 15.37
C GLU A 238 13.19 -10.89 14.31
N THR A 239 12.03 -11.29 13.76
CA THR A 239 11.96 -12.31 12.71
C THR A 239 12.58 -11.79 11.42
N LEU A 240 12.28 -10.54 11.01
CA LEU A 240 12.89 -9.94 9.82
C LEU A 240 14.40 -9.73 9.97
N ALA A 241 14.89 -9.44 11.18
CA ALA A 241 16.33 -9.40 11.47
C ALA A 241 16.97 -10.80 11.39
N ALA A 242 16.33 -11.83 11.96
CA ALA A 242 16.80 -13.22 11.89
C ALA A 242 16.84 -13.76 10.44
N LEU A 243 15.86 -13.38 9.61
CA LEU A 243 15.80 -13.68 8.17
C LEU A 243 16.79 -12.87 7.32
N GLY A 244 17.53 -11.92 7.91
CA GLY A 244 18.45 -11.02 7.21
C GLY A 244 17.79 -10.00 6.28
N VAL A 245 16.48 -9.77 6.45
CA VAL A 245 15.72 -8.76 5.69
C VAL A 245 16.09 -7.35 6.15
N LEU A 246 16.20 -7.15 7.47
CA LEU A 246 16.63 -5.88 8.02
C LEU A 246 18.14 -5.75 7.92
N PRO A 247 18.67 -4.55 7.61
CA PRO A 247 20.10 -4.31 7.74
C PRO A 247 20.50 -4.62 9.19
N ARG A 248 21.52 -5.46 9.37
CA ARG A 248 22.12 -5.66 10.69
C ARG A 248 22.47 -4.27 11.23
N PRO A 249 22.14 -3.95 12.50
CA PRO A 249 22.60 -2.70 13.09
C PRO A 249 24.11 -2.68 12.89
N SER A 250 24.58 -1.67 12.14
CA SER A 250 26.00 -1.43 12.03
C SER A 250 26.42 -0.95 13.41
N TRP A 251 26.83 -1.90 14.24
CA TRP A 251 27.76 -1.65 15.31
C TRP A 251 29.03 -1.12 14.64
N ARG A 252 29.02 0.18 14.30
CA ARG A 252 30.12 1.06 14.67
C ARG A 252 30.14 1.05 16.19
N GLY A 253 30.54 -0.10 16.74
CA GLY A 253 30.92 -0.17 18.11
C GLY A 253 31.97 0.90 18.28
N ARG A 254 31.78 1.74 19.30
CA ARG A 254 32.94 2.06 20.09
C ARG A 254 33.46 0.69 20.53
N ASP A 255 34.58 0.25 19.95
CA ASP A 255 35.23 -0.98 20.39
C ASP A 255 35.34 -0.89 21.91
N PRO A 256 35.00 -1.95 22.69
CA PRO A 256 35.05 -1.88 24.14
C PRO A 256 36.44 -1.43 24.55
N ASP A 257 36.55 -0.19 24.99
CA ASP A 257 37.84 0.39 25.36
C ASP A 257 38.33 -0.39 26.59
N PRO A 258 39.45 -1.13 26.49
CA PRO A 258 39.96 -1.90 27.62
C PRO A 258 40.52 -0.98 28.72
N PHE A 259 40.69 0.32 28.44
CA PHE A 259 41.21 1.31 29.37
C PHE A 259 40.37 2.61 29.38
N PRO A 260 39.06 2.54 29.70
CA PRO A 260 38.13 3.67 29.57
C PRO A 260 38.29 4.73 30.68
N GLY A 261 39.28 4.57 31.56
CA GLY A 261 39.39 5.31 32.82
C GLY A 261 40.22 6.59 32.73
N THR A 262 39.61 7.71 33.13
CA THR A 262 40.35 8.83 33.71
C THR A 262 40.94 8.41 35.06
N LEU A 263 42.11 8.96 35.42
CA LEU A 263 42.82 8.64 36.66
C LEU A 263 41.92 8.75 37.91
N GLY A 264 41.70 7.63 38.59
CA GLY A 264 40.89 7.52 39.79
C GLY A 264 41.07 6.18 40.49
N PHE A 265 40.68 6.10 41.76
CA PHE A 265 40.70 4.85 42.54
C PHE A 265 39.38 4.09 42.36
N VAL A 266 39.41 2.77 42.59
CA VAL A 266 38.23 1.90 42.52
C VAL A 266 37.23 2.34 43.61
N PRO A 267 35.96 2.61 43.29
CA PRO A 267 34.93 2.91 44.29
C PRO A 267 34.52 1.65 45.05
N ASP A 268 34.06 1.83 46.28
CA ASP A 268 33.47 0.74 47.09
C ASP A 268 32.17 0.19 46.47
N PRO A 269 31.84 -1.10 46.71
CA PRO A 269 30.76 -1.83 46.03
C PRO A 269 29.33 -1.48 46.47
#